data_AF-A0A966ZAK7-F1
#
_entry.id   AF-A0A966ZAK7-F1
#
_cell.length_a   1.000
_cell.length_b   1.000
_cell.length_c   1.000
_cell.angle_alpha   90.00
_cell.angle_beta   90.00
_cell.angle_gamma   90.00
#
_symmetry.space_group_name_H-M   'P 1'
#
loop_
_entity.id
_entity.type
_entity.pdbx_description
1 polymer ?
#
loop_
_entity_poly.entity_id
_entity_poly.type
_entity_poly.pdbx_seq_one_letter_code
_entity_poly.pdbx_strand_id
1 'polypeptide(L)'
;GGPGALPSCGIRSVAYKPGQGEEPTTMSNDLRSKVIRLAHQNPALRPHLLPLLKGGNKVASAESDFIDGYIEGLLHTSDDEDGRPLNRSYNARDLDSASLRNIQQRCRKFLSMPGVEELIDGREEEAGTDFWLTHNGHGAGFWDGDWEGDAEKILTAASKKFSESYVYVEDGSVFVD
;
A
#
# COMPACT_ATOMS: atom_id res chain seq x y z
N GLY A 1 20.49 -86.70 -9.19
CA GLY A 1 19.15 -87.23 -8.89
C GLY A 1 18.27 -86.05 -8.59
N GLY A 2 17.17 -85.88 -9.33
CA GLY A 2 16.19 -84.81 -9.10
C GLY A 2 15.27 -85.12 -7.92
N PRO A 3 14.00 -84.66 -7.94
CA PRO A 3 13.44 -83.46 -8.58
C PRO A 3 12.53 -82.68 -7.59
N GLY A 4 11.89 -81.60 -8.05
CA GLY A 4 10.48 -81.41 -7.75
C GLY A 4 10.04 -80.18 -6.95
N ALA A 5 9.25 -79.36 -7.65
CA ALA A 5 8.01 -78.71 -7.21
C ALA A 5 8.06 -77.48 -6.28
N LEU A 6 7.69 -76.33 -6.89
CA LEU A 6 6.97 -75.23 -6.24
C LEU A 6 5.61 -75.70 -5.71
N PRO A 7 5.05 -75.02 -4.70
CA PRO A 7 3.81 -74.29 -5.01
C PRO A 7 3.60 -72.95 -4.28
N SER A 8 3.01 -72.03 -5.05
CA SER A 8 1.94 -71.05 -4.76
C SER A 8 1.87 -70.25 -3.45
N CYS A 9 1.82 -68.92 -3.66
CA CYS A 9 0.76 -67.99 -3.25
C CYS A 9 0.40 -67.87 -1.77
N GLY A 10 0.74 -66.71 -1.19
CA GLY A 10 0.23 -66.24 0.09
C GLY A 10 0.38 -64.72 0.20
N ILE A 11 -0.45 -63.99 -0.53
CA ILE A 11 -0.58 -62.53 -0.45
C ILE A 11 -1.04 -62.15 0.97
N ARG A 12 -0.23 -61.38 1.71
CA ARG A 12 -0.72 -60.63 2.87
C ARG A 12 -0.89 -59.16 2.49
N SER A 13 -2.16 -58.79 2.42
CA SER A 13 -2.73 -57.44 2.31
C SER A 13 -1.99 -56.41 3.18
N VAL A 14 -1.43 -55.39 2.54
CA VAL A 14 -1.14 -54.10 3.19
C VAL A 14 -2.33 -53.21 2.90
N ALA A 15 -3.10 -52.91 3.95
CA ALA A 15 -4.27 -52.05 3.87
C ALA A 15 -3.87 -50.63 3.46
N TYR A 16 -4.33 -50.21 2.28
CA TYR A 16 -4.34 -48.83 1.82
C TYR A 16 -5.38 -48.04 2.62
N LYS A 17 -4.95 -47.01 3.37
CA LYS A 17 -5.86 -46.01 3.95
C LYS A 17 -6.01 -44.84 2.97
N PRO A 18 -7.22 -44.55 2.45
CA PRO A 18 -7.45 -43.31 1.72
C PRO A 18 -7.83 -42.17 2.68
N GLY A 19 -7.28 -40.98 2.42
CA GLY A 19 -7.94 -39.71 2.74
C GLY A 19 -7.70 -39.11 4.14
N GLN A 20 -6.65 -38.30 4.25
CA GLN A 20 -6.69 -37.01 4.95
C GLN A 20 -6.09 -36.03 3.92
N GLY A 21 -6.87 -35.36 3.08
CA GLY A 21 -7.59 -34.16 3.50
C GLY A 21 -6.57 -33.06 3.75
N GLU A 22 -6.00 -32.49 2.68
CA GLU A 22 -5.21 -31.26 2.80
C GLU A 22 -6.13 -30.17 3.37
N GLU A 23 -5.86 -29.79 4.62
CA GLU A 23 -6.46 -28.65 5.29
C GLU A 23 -6.21 -27.37 4.47
N PRO A 24 -7.24 -26.55 4.19
CA PRO A 24 -7.05 -25.29 3.48
C PRO A 24 -6.31 -24.32 4.40
N THR A 25 -5.05 -24.05 4.06
CA THR A 25 -4.20 -23.05 4.71
C THR A 25 -4.92 -21.71 4.85
N THR A 26 -5.08 -21.30 6.11
CA THR A 26 -5.20 -19.95 6.66
C THR A 26 -5.88 -18.92 5.75
N MET A 27 -7.16 -18.70 5.99
CA MET A 27 -7.93 -17.63 5.34
C MET A 27 -7.35 -16.27 5.71
N SER A 28 -6.61 -15.67 4.77
CA SER A 28 -6.40 -14.22 4.77
C SER A 28 -7.77 -13.53 4.75
N ASN A 29 -8.01 -12.69 5.75
CA ASN A 29 -9.22 -11.86 5.88
C ASN A 29 -9.32 -10.74 4.83
N ASP A 30 -8.32 -10.67 3.95
CA ASP A 30 -8.21 -9.64 2.93
C ASP A 30 -9.36 -9.69 1.92
N LEU A 31 -9.79 -8.51 1.49
CA LEU A 31 -10.89 -8.32 0.54
C LEU A 31 -10.64 -9.10 -0.76
N ARG A 32 -9.37 -9.17 -1.20
CA ARG A 32 -8.95 -9.95 -2.36
C ARG A 32 -9.29 -11.44 -2.22
N SER A 33 -9.02 -12.03 -1.05
CA SER A 33 -9.32 -13.43 -0.75
C SER A 33 -10.82 -13.71 -0.76
N LYS A 34 -11.63 -12.77 -0.24
CA LYS A 34 -13.10 -12.86 -0.27
C LYS A 34 -13.64 -12.81 -1.70
N VAL A 35 -13.12 -11.89 -2.52
CA VAL A 35 -13.50 -11.75 -3.94
C VAL A 35 -13.10 -12.99 -4.75
N ILE A 36 -11.90 -13.53 -4.52
CA ILE A 36 -11.45 -14.79 -5.16
C ILE A 36 -12.37 -15.95 -4.77
N ARG A 37 -12.70 -16.09 -3.48
CA ARG A 37 -13.63 -17.14 -3.02
C ARG A 37 -15.02 -17.01 -3.64
N LEU A 38 -15.57 -15.79 -3.71
CA LEU A 38 -16.85 -15.53 -4.36
C LEU A 38 -16.85 -15.90 -5.85
N ALA A 39 -15.78 -15.52 -6.58
CA ALA A 39 -15.59 -15.90 -7.98
C ALA A 39 -15.41 -17.42 -8.16
N HIS A 40 -14.90 -18.12 -7.15
CA HIS A 40 -14.80 -19.58 -7.15
C HIS A 40 -16.16 -20.25 -6.89
N GLN A 41 -16.91 -19.77 -5.90
CA GLN A 41 -18.21 -20.30 -5.49
C GLN A 41 -19.32 -20.05 -6.53
N ASN A 42 -19.22 -18.98 -7.31
CA ASN A 42 -20.18 -18.68 -8.37
C ASN A 42 -19.47 -18.37 -9.70
N PRO A 43 -19.27 -19.38 -10.56
CA PRO A 43 -18.58 -19.21 -11.84
C PRO A 43 -19.20 -18.16 -12.77
N ALA A 44 -20.51 -17.91 -12.67
CA ALA A 44 -21.20 -16.91 -13.47
C ALA A 44 -20.77 -15.46 -13.12
N LEU A 45 -20.21 -15.24 -11.93
CA LEU A 45 -19.68 -13.93 -11.53
C LEU A 45 -18.24 -13.69 -11.97
N ARG A 46 -17.51 -14.73 -12.43
CA ARG A 46 -16.09 -14.61 -12.83
C ARG A 46 -15.85 -13.52 -13.89
N PRO A 47 -16.66 -13.39 -14.96
CA PRO A 47 -16.43 -12.36 -15.98
C PRO A 47 -16.54 -10.94 -15.42
N HIS A 48 -17.28 -10.75 -14.33
CA HIS A 48 -17.50 -9.44 -13.69
C HIS A 48 -16.49 -9.15 -12.57
N LEU A 49 -16.07 -10.18 -11.81
CA LEU A 49 -15.16 -10.04 -10.68
C LEU A 49 -13.67 -10.06 -11.08
N LEU A 50 -13.29 -10.84 -12.09
CA LEU A 50 -11.88 -10.91 -12.54
C LEU A 50 -11.34 -9.56 -13.05
N PRO A 51 -12.10 -8.74 -13.79
CA PRO A 51 -11.64 -7.42 -14.20
C PRO A 51 -11.33 -6.50 -13.01
N LEU A 52 -12.10 -6.58 -11.92
CA LEU A 52 -11.83 -5.79 -10.71
C LEU A 52 -10.53 -6.20 -10.02
N LEU A 53 -10.20 -7.49 -10.06
CA LEU A 53 -8.93 -8.01 -9.55
C LEU A 53 -7.72 -7.66 -10.46
N LYS A 54 -7.95 -7.45 -11.76
CA LYS A 54 -6.91 -7.10 -12.74
C LYS A 54 -6.71 -5.59 -12.90
N GLY A 55 -7.78 -4.80 -12.76
CA GLY A 55 -7.79 -3.35 -12.96
C GLY A 55 -7.64 -2.54 -11.67
N GLY A 56 -7.71 -3.17 -10.51
CA GLY A 56 -7.65 -2.52 -9.19
C GLY A 56 -6.30 -1.88 -8.81
N ASN A 57 -5.31 -1.85 -9.71
CA ASN A 57 -3.96 -1.39 -9.39
C ASN A 57 -3.57 -0.01 -9.94
N LYS A 58 -4.27 0.57 -10.94
CA LYS A 58 -3.81 1.84 -11.54
C LYS A 58 -4.21 3.09 -10.78
N VAL A 59 -5.43 3.14 -10.24
CA VAL A 59 -5.91 4.30 -9.45
C VAL A 59 -5.46 4.18 -7.99
N ALA A 60 -5.33 2.95 -7.49
CA ALA A 60 -4.77 2.69 -6.18
C ALA A 60 -3.25 2.95 -6.14
N SER A 61 -2.52 2.83 -7.25
CA SER A 61 -1.08 3.14 -7.26
C SER A 61 -0.86 4.65 -7.17
N ALA A 62 -1.44 5.47 -8.04
CA ALA A 62 -1.18 6.92 -8.04
C ALA A 62 -1.50 7.61 -6.69
N GLU A 63 -2.67 7.32 -6.09
CA GLU A 63 -2.99 7.86 -4.75
C GLU A 63 -2.05 7.30 -3.67
N SER A 64 -1.70 6.01 -3.73
CA SER A 64 -0.79 5.39 -2.76
C SER A 64 0.63 5.94 -2.88
N ASP A 65 1.17 6.02 -4.09
CA ASP A 65 2.52 6.52 -4.40
C ASP A 65 2.63 7.98 -3.92
N PHE A 66 1.60 8.79 -4.14
CA PHE A 66 1.54 10.16 -3.60
C PHE A 66 1.51 10.21 -2.07
N ILE A 67 0.73 9.33 -1.42
CA ILE A 67 0.68 9.25 0.04
C ILE A 67 2.02 8.77 0.61
N ASP A 68 2.67 7.81 -0.04
CA ASP A 68 3.96 7.26 0.39
C ASP A 68 5.05 8.34 0.32
N GLY A 69 5.11 9.11 -0.77
CA GLY A 69 6.01 10.26 -0.88
C GLY A 69 5.71 11.36 0.14
N TYR A 70 4.43 11.65 0.41
CA TYR A 70 4.05 12.59 1.47
C TYR A 70 4.57 12.16 2.85
N ILE A 71 4.42 10.87 3.18
CA ILE A 71 4.91 10.31 4.45
C ILE A 71 6.44 10.31 4.49
N GLU A 72 7.11 10.04 3.37
CA GLU A 72 8.58 10.13 3.30
C GLU A 72 9.06 11.55 3.60
N GLY A 73 8.49 12.56 2.92
CA GLY A 73 8.80 13.97 3.17
C GLY A 73 8.58 14.33 4.64
N LEU A 74 7.46 13.91 5.22
CA LEU A 74 7.13 14.12 6.62
C LEU A 74 8.18 13.54 7.57
N LEU A 75 8.53 12.27 7.40
CA LEU A 75 9.48 11.59 8.28
C LEU A 75 10.91 12.10 8.09
N HIS A 76 11.26 12.59 6.90
CA HIS A 76 12.59 13.12 6.62
C HIS A 76 12.81 14.50 7.26
N THR A 77 11.78 15.36 7.24
CA THR A 77 11.94 16.76 7.68
C THR A 77 11.39 17.07 9.07
N SER A 78 10.81 16.07 9.74
CA SER A 78 10.37 16.17 11.13
C SER A 78 11.39 15.50 12.04
N ASP A 79 11.54 16.03 13.25
CA ASP A 79 12.51 15.57 14.24
C ASP A 79 11.85 14.90 15.45
N ASP A 80 12.57 13.98 16.10
CA ASP A 80 12.25 13.47 17.43
C ASP A 80 12.64 14.46 18.56
N GLU A 81 12.39 14.06 19.81
CA GLU A 81 12.73 14.87 20.99
C GLU A 81 14.24 15.19 21.12
N ASP A 82 15.10 14.39 20.48
CA ASP A 82 16.55 14.58 20.45
C ASP A 82 17.02 15.44 19.25
N GLY A 83 16.08 15.94 18.43
CA GLY A 83 16.38 16.73 17.23
C GLY A 83 16.94 15.88 16.08
N ARG A 84 16.60 14.59 16.02
CA ARG A 84 17.01 13.70 14.93
C ARG A 84 15.86 13.46 13.96
N PRO A 85 16.12 13.37 12.65
CA PRO A 85 15.10 13.04 11.68
C PRO A 85 14.35 11.75 12.01
N LEU A 86 13.01 11.79 11.95
CA LEU A 86 12.15 10.67 12.32
C LEU A 86 12.41 9.43 11.46
N ASN A 87 12.77 9.60 10.18
CA ASN A 87 13.04 8.49 9.25
C ASN A 87 14.19 7.56 9.67
N ARG A 88 14.96 7.90 10.70
CA ARG A 88 15.99 7.02 11.27
C ARG A 88 15.43 5.90 12.15
N SER A 89 14.31 6.16 12.82
CA SER A 89 13.73 5.29 13.84
C SER A 89 12.29 4.91 13.56
N TYR A 90 11.59 5.71 12.74
CA TYR A 90 10.17 5.58 12.42
C TYR A 90 9.96 5.39 10.92
N ASN A 91 8.88 4.69 10.58
CA ASN A 91 8.39 4.48 9.23
C ASN A 91 6.86 4.67 9.19
N ALA A 92 6.26 4.52 8.01
CA ALA A 92 4.82 4.70 7.81
C ALA A 92 3.93 3.84 8.74
N ARG A 93 4.42 2.71 9.27
CA ARG A 93 3.68 1.85 10.21
C ARG A 93 3.58 2.41 11.62
N ASP A 94 4.46 3.36 11.97
CA ASP A 94 4.51 3.95 13.30
C ASP A 94 3.60 5.19 13.41
N LEU A 95 2.96 5.61 12.31
CA LEU A 95 1.92 6.64 12.32
C LEU A 95 0.68 6.16 13.06
N ASP A 96 0.14 7.01 13.94
CA ASP A 96 -1.16 6.77 14.54
C ASP A 96 -2.25 6.62 13.45
N SER A 97 -3.23 5.78 13.75
CA SER A 97 -4.31 5.46 12.82
C SER A 97 -5.18 6.67 12.47
N ALA A 98 -5.37 7.62 13.38
CA ALA A 98 -6.10 8.86 13.10
C ALA A 98 -5.27 9.81 12.23
N SER A 99 -3.98 9.97 12.53
CA SER A 99 -3.06 10.77 11.71
C SER A 99 -2.94 10.22 10.29
N LEU A 100 -2.81 8.90 10.11
CA LEU A 100 -2.82 8.29 8.78
C LEU A 100 -4.12 8.58 8.01
N ARG A 101 -5.29 8.52 8.67
CA ARG A 101 -6.56 8.89 8.03
C ARG A 101 -6.63 10.36 7.66
N ASN A 102 -6.05 11.25 8.45
CA ASN A 102 -6.01 12.68 8.16
C ASN A 102 -5.09 12.98 6.97
N ILE A 103 -3.91 12.34 6.92
CA ILE A 103 -2.99 12.39 5.77
C ILE A 103 -3.71 11.93 4.50
N GLN A 104 -4.34 10.75 4.52
CA GLN A 104 -5.09 10.23 3.38
C GLN A 104 -6.17 11.19 2.88
N GLN A 105 -6.93 11.81 3.79
CA GLN A 105 -7.95 12.79 3.43
C GLN A 105 -7.35 14.06 2.83
N ARG A 106 -6.23 14.54 3.38
CA ARG A 106 -5.51 15.72 2.90
C ARG A 106 -4.96 15.48 1.50
N CYS A 107 -4.23 14.37 1.29
CA CYS A 107 -3.70 13.97 -0.02
C CYS A 107 -4.82 13.82 -1.04
N ARG A 108 -5.91 13.12 -0.71
CA ARG A 108 -7.06 12.97 -1.62
C ARG A 108 -7.70 14.32 -1.97
N LYS A 109 -7.80 15.24 -1.02
CA LYS A 109 -8.30 16.60 -1.28
C LYS A 109 -7.38 17.37 -2.22
N PHE A 110 -6.06 17.24 -2.05
CA PHE A 110 -5.08 17.88 -2.95
C PHE A 110 -5.17 17.30 -4.37
N LEU A 111 -5.15 15.97 -4.52
CA LEU A 111 -5.28 15.29 -5.81
C LEU A 111 -6.58 15.66 -6.53
N SER A 112 -7.67 15.84 -5.79
CA SER A 112 -8.97 16.27 -6.37
C SER A 112 -9.01 17.72 -6.87
N MET A 113 -7.95 18.51 -6.66
CA MET A 113 -7.93 19.89 -7.11
C MET A 113 -7.75 19.99 -8.64
N PRO A 114 -8.36 20.99 -9.30
CA PRO A 114 -8.29 21.11 -10.75
C PRO A 114 -6.86 21.16 -11.29
N GLY A 115 -6.55 20.26 -12.22
CA GLY A 115 -5.25 20.18 -12.90
C GLY A 115 -4.15 19.46 -12.13
N VAL A 116 -4.34 19.11 -10.85
CA VAL A 116 -3.27 18.47 -10.06
C VAL A 116 -2.89 17.11 -10.62
N GLU A 117 -3.84 16.19 -10.80
CA GLU A 117 -3.55 14.84 -11.32
C GLU A 117 -2.83 14.86 -12.69
N GLU A 118 -3.20 15.78 -13.58
CA GLU A 118 -2.56 15.90 -14.91
C GLU A 118 -1.13 16.42 -14.82
N LEU A 119 -0.86 17.33 -13.89
CA LEU A 119 0.47 17.94 -13.74
C LEU A 119 1.49 17.03 -13.07
N ILE A 120 1.02 16.03 -12.30
CA ILE A 120 1.88 15.11 -11.54
C ILE A 120 1.99 13.71 -12.16
N ASP A 121 1.31 13.44 -13.28
CA ASP A 121 1.21 12.11 -13.90
C ASP A 121 2.59 11.46 -14.08
N GLY A 122 2.79 10.31 -13.44
CA GLY A 122 4.04 9.55 -13.47
C GLY A 122 5.14 10.07 -12.52
N ARG A 123 4.81 11.02 -11.65
CA ARG A 123 5.69 11.61 -10.62
C ARG A 123 4.97 11.78 -9.27
N GLU A 124 4.07 10.87 -8.96
CA GLU A 124 3.17 10.97 -7.82
C GLU A 124 3.93 10.96 -6.49
N GLU A 125 4.96 10.13 -6.36
CA GLU A 125 5.80 10.03 -5.16
C GLU A 125 6.59 11.34 -4.91
N GLU A 126 7.23 11.90 -5.95
CA GLU A 126 7.90 13.19 -5.82
C GLU A 126 6.91 14.31 -5.50
N ALA A 127 5.75 14.32 -6.15
CA ALA A 127 4.70 15.30 -5.88
C ALA A 127 4.16 15.22 -4.45
N GLY A 128 4.08 14.01 -3.87
CA GLY A 128 3.70 13.81 -2.47
C GLY A 128 4.67 14.47 -1.51
N THR A 129 5.97 14.24 -1.74
CA THR A 129 7.05 14.87 -0.97
C THR A 129 7.00 16.39 -1.09
N ASP A 130 6.91 16.91 -2.32
CA ASP A 130 6.87 18.34 -2.58
C ASP A 130 5.63 19.01 -1.99
N PHE A 131 4.48 18.33 -2.01
CA PHE A 131 3.27 18.81 -1.36
C PHE A 131 3.48 19.00 0.14
N TRP A 132 4.05 18.01 0.84
CA TRP A 132 4.41 18.12 2.25
C TRP A 132 5.31 19.33 2.51
N LEU A 133 6.41 19.47 1.76
CA LEU A 133 7.37 20.56 1.95
C LEU A 133 6.75 21.94 1.71
N THR A 134 5.95 22.04 0.64
CA THR A 134 5.33 23.28 0.18
C THR A 134 4.28 23.79 1.17
N HIS A 135 3.38 22.93 1.65
CA HIS A 135 2.30 23.36 2.53
C HIS A 135 2.73 23.56 4.00
N ASN A 136 3.89 23.02 4.40
CA ASN A 136 4.50 23.26 5.70
C ASN A 136 5.59 24.34 5.70
N GLY A 137 5.88 24.94 4.54
CA GLY A 137 6.80 26.06 4.46
C GLY A 137 8.27 25.71 4.72
N HIS A 138 8.72 24.50 4.38
CA HIS A 138 10.11 24.05 4.59
C HIS A 138 11.17 24.76 3.72
N GLY A 139 10.77 25.75 2.90
CA GLY A 139 11.67 26.47 2.00
C GLY A 139 12.05 25.70 0.73
N ALA A 140 11.47 24.52 0.55
CA ALA A 140 11.62 23.61 -0.58
C ALA A 140 10.24 23.10 -1.02
N GLY A 141 10.18 22.40 -2.16
CA GLY A 141 8.97 21.76 -2.69
C GLY A 141 8.78 22.03 -4.19
N PHE A 142 7.54 22.30 -4.61
CA PHE A 142 7.19 22.41 -6.04
C PHE A 142 7.97 23.50 -6.81
N TRP A 143 8.61 24.44 -6.12
CA TRP A 143 9.40 25.53 -6.71
C TRP A 143 10.90 25.24 -6.81
N ASP A 144 11.35 24.03 -6.50
CA ASP A 144 12.79 23.66 -6.54
C ASP A 144 13.34 23.50 -7.98
N GLY A 145 12.49 23.69 -8.99
CA GLY A 145 12.86 23.73 -10.40
C GLY A 145 12.65 22.42 -11.16
N ASP A 146 12.14 21.38 -10.49
CA ASP A 146 11.90 20.07 -11.09
C ASP A 146 10.55 20.00 -11.84
N TRP A 147 9.69 21.02 -11.73
CA TRP A 147 8.35 21.06 -12.33
C TRP A 147 8.29 22.02 -13.52
N GLU A 148 8.01 21.51 -14.71
CA GLU A 148 8.08 22.31 -15.95
C GLU A 148 6.84 23.20 -16.19
N GLY A 149 7.04 24.26 -16.97
CA GLY A 149 5.95 25.12 -17.43
C GLY A 149 5.24 25.87 -16.31
N ASP A 150 3.92 25.77 -16.26
CA ASP A 150 3.12 26.37 -15.18
C ASP A 150 2.81 25.39 -14.03
N ALA A 151 3.36 24.16 -14.07
CA ALA A 151 3.13 23.13 -13.06
C ALA A 151 3.53 23.60 -11.67
N GLU A 152 4.76 24.10 -11.50
CA GLU A 152 5.25 24.68 -10.24
C GLU A 152 4.24 25.65 -9.63
N LYS A 153 3.77 26.63 -10.41
CA LYS A 153 2.90 27.70 -9.91
C LYS A 153 1.54 27.17 -9.50
N ILE A 154 0.96 26.27 -10.31
CA ILE A 154 -0.35 25.70 -10.07
C ILE A 154 -0.32 24.79 -8.84
N LEU A 155 0.67 23.89 -8.75
CA LEU A 155 0.86 22.96 -7.63
C LEU A 155 1.20 23.70 -6.34
N THR A 156 2.05 24.73 -6.40
CA THR A 156 2.34 25.61 -5.26
C THR A 156 1.09 26.35 -4.78
N ALA A 157 0.32 26.95 -5.70
CA ALA A 157 -0.90 27.65 -5.36
C ALA A 157 -1.98 26.71 -4.80
N ALA A 158 -2.03 25.46 -5.27
CA ALA A 158 -2.90 24.43 -4.72
C ALA A 158 -2.51 24.06 -3.30
N SER A 159 -1.21 23.85 -3.06
CA SER A 159 -0.65 23.46 -1.76
C SER A 159 -0.89 24.51 -0.67
N LYS A 160 -0.77 25.79 -1.02
CA LYS A 160 -0.99 26.92 -0.10
C LYS A 160 -2.44 27.08 0.38
N LYS A 161 -3.37 26.27 -0.11
CA LYS A 161 -4.75 26.21 0.42
C LYS A 161 -4.87 25.30 1.65
N PHE A 162 -3.81 24.57 1.97
CA PHE A 162 -3.72 23.69 3.12
C PHE A 162 -2.94 24.38 4.23
N SER A 163 -3.38 24.23 5.47
CA SER A 163 -2.61 24.70 6.62
C SER A 163 -1.39 23.82 6.85
N GLU A 164 -0.39 24.38 7.52
CA GLU A 164 0.70 23.64 8.14
C GLU A 164 0.15 22.54 9.05
N SER A 165 0.93 21.48 9.19
CA SER A 165 0.67 20.35 10.07
C SER A 165 1.76 20.26 11.13
N TYR A 166 1.37 19.85 12.33
CA TYR A 166 2.29 19.70 13.46
C TYR A 166 2.59 18.23 13.72
N VAL A 167 3.88 17.88 13.76
CA VAL A 167 4.34 16.49 13.95
C VAL A 167 4.97 16.35 15.33
N TYR A 168 4.60 15.30 16.05
CA TYR A 168 5.20 14.95 17.32
C TYR A 168 5.18 13.43 17.54
N VAL A 169 5.99 12.96 18.48
CA VAL A 169 6.07 11.56 18.86
C VAL A 169 5.55 11.40 20.28
N GLU A 170 4.70 10.41 20.52
CA GLU A 170 4.23 10.03 21.85
C GLU A 170 4.12 8.50 21.93
N ASP A 171 4.65 7.90 23.01
CA ASP A 171 4.63 6.45 23.24
C ASP A 171 5.10 5.59 22.04
N GLY A 172 6.10 6.09 21.31
CA GLY A 172 6.67 5.40 20.14
C GLY A 172 5.79 5.43 18.89
N SER A 173 4.75 6.26 18.88
CA SER A 173 3.88 6.52 17.72
C SER A 173 4.05 7.95 17.21
N VAL A 174 3.98 8.13 15.90
CA VAL A 174 4.05 9.44 15.23
C VAL A 174 2.64 10.00 15.05
N PHE A 175 2.43 11.22 15.53
CA PHE A 175 1.18 11.95 15.43
C PHE A 175 1.35 13.16 14.52
N VAL A 176 0.27 13.47 13.79
CA VAL A 176 0.15 14.60 12.86
C VAL A 176 -1.22 15.26 13.08
N ASP A 177 -1.21 16.55 13.40
CA ASP A 177 -2.38 17.42 13.53
C ASP A 177 -2.45 18.43 12.36
#